data_AF-A0A2D9WJ21-F1
#
_entry.id   AF-A0A2D9WJ21-F1
#
_cell.length_a   1.000
_cell.length_b   1.000
_cell.length_c   1.000
_cell.angle_alpha   90.00
_cell.angle_beta   90.00
_cell.angle_gamma   90.00
#
_symmetry.space_group_name_H-M   'P 1'
#
loop_
_entity.id
_entity.type
_entity.pdbx_description
1 polymer ?
#
loop_
_entity_poly.entity_id
_entity_poly.type
_entity_poly.pdbx_seq_one_letter_code
_entity_poly.pdbx_strand_id
1 'polypeptide(L)'
;MCGIIGILGHPLTQVASSIYDGMLVLQHRGQDAAGIVTSDSENIYHRRANGLVRDVFRAKHMSNLLGHMGMGHVRYPTAGSSSVAEAQPFYTNTPFGVSLAHNGNLNNTTDIINGLLEYDHRRINTSSDSEALLNLFAAEIQRSVNGRPGGLDALSEDDIFRAVERTHLRVEGSYSVIAMITGWGLVAFRDPHGIRPLFMGVCENEGFTERMFTSESVACAALGFTPERDIAPGEAVIARVDGAFSAKQCHSEPAYTPCIFEHVYFARPDSTIDGISVHGARLRMGAALASRVLKERPDHGIDAIIPVPDSGRIAAMEMARTLGVDYREGFVKNRYIGRTFIMPGQSMRKDSVKKKLNTIDWEFAGKTVMIVDDSIVRGNTSRRIIEMAKEAGAKQVFFASSAPPIIHPNVYGIDMPARAEYVAHDRSIKEIAEAIGADWLIYQELDDLVEACLGGGKDKLANFDCSCFDGIYVTGGITEEYLSRVERVRNDAAKT
;
A
#
# COMPACT_ATOMS: atom_id res chain seq x y z
N MET A 1 0.51 1.53 4.74
CA MET A 1 0.34 0.48 3.72
C MET A 1 1.73 0.04 3.35
N CYS A 2 2.06 -1.24 3.32
CA CYS A 2 3.45 -1.71 3.24
C CYS A 2 3.74 -2.36 1.89
N GLY A 3 5.01 -2.65 1.61
CA GLY A 3 5.41 -3.49 0.47
C GLY A 3 5.98 -4.81 0.98
N ILE A 4 5.55 -5.92 0.39
CA ILE A 4 6.08 -7.26 0.69
C ILE A 4 6.61 -7.92 -0.58
N ILE A 5 7.64 -8.74 -0.41
CA ILE A 5 8.22 -9.58 -1.46
C ILE A 5 8.67 -10.90 -0.85
N GLY A 6 8.56 -11.99 -1.59
CA GLY A 6 9.04 -13.32 -1.22
C GLY A 6 9.55 -14.03 -2.45
N ILE A 7 10.69 -14.69 -2.36
CA ILE A 7 11.32 -15.39 -3.47
C ILE A 7 11.70 -16.79 -3.00
N LEU A 8 11.27 -17.78 -3.78
CA LEU A 8 11.80 -19.14 -3.75
C LEU A 8 12.65 -19.31 -5.01
N GLY A 9 13.97 -19.30 -4.84
CA GLY A 9 14.95 -19.51 -5.89
C GLY A 9 15.35 -20.98 -6.03
N HIS A 10 16.11 -21.27 -7.08
CA HIS A 10 16.74 -22.56 -7.28
C HIS A 10 17.61 -22.93 -6.05
N PRO A 11 17.68 -24.20 -5.60
CA PRO A 11 18.37 -24.59 -4.36
C PRO A 11 19.82 -24.12 -4.21
N LEU A 12 20.51 -23.87 -5.33
CA LEU A 12 21.90 -23.38 -5.37
C LEU A 12 22.03 -21.84 -5.40
N THR A 13 20.93 -21.09 -5.45
CA THR A 13 20.96 -19.63 -5.53
C THR A 13 20.85 -18.97 -4.15
N GLN A 14 21.10 -17.67 -4.12
CA GLN A 14 20.96 -16.83 -2.93
C GLN A 14 19.97 -15.71 -3.24
N VAL A 15 18.87 -15.64 -2.50
CA VAL A 15 17.77 -14.72 -2.84
C VAL A 15 17.86 -13.36 -2.15
N ALA A 16 18.78 -13.18 -1.19
CA ALA A 16 18.85 -11.95 -0.40
C ALA A 16 19.06 -10.70 -1.26
N SER A 17 19.95 -10.75 -2.26
CA SER A 17 20.20 -9.62 -3.16
C SER A 17 18.98 -9.29 -4.01
N SER A 18 18.30 -10.30 -4.58
CA SER A 18 17.09 -10.11 -5.36
C SER A 18 15.94 -9.54 -4.51
N ILE A 19 15.79 -10.01 -3.27
CA ILE A 19 14.83 -9.44 -2.32
C ILE A 19 15.16 -7.98 -2.02
N TYR A 20 16.43 -7.65 -1.78
CA TYR A 20 16.88 -6.28 -1.54
C TYR A 20 16.56 -5.36 -2.73
N ASP A 21 16.86 -5.77 -3.96
CA ASP A 21 16.58 -5.01 -5.18
C ASP A 21 15.07 -4.85 -5.42
N GLY A 22 14.29 -5.90 -5.16
CA GLY A 22 12.83 -5.85 -5.18
C GLY A 22 12.26 -4.86 -4.15
N MET A 23 12.81 -4.82 -2.95
CA MET A 23 12.41 -3.86 -1.92
C MET A 23 12.76 -2.42 -2.30
N LEU A 24 13.84 -2.18 -3.06
CA LEU A 24 14.16 -0.85 -3.56
C LEU A 24 13.09 -0.33 -4.53
N VAL A 25 12.55 -1.19 -5.40
CA VAL A 25 11.48 -0.78 -6.34
C VAL A 25 10.12 -0.62 -5.65
N LEU A 26 9.90 -1.34 -4.54
CA LEU A 26 8.72 -1.23 -3.67
C LEU A 26 8.86 -0.15 -2.58
N GLN A 27 10.01 0.55 -2.47
CA GLN A 27 10.30 1.52 -1.39
C GLN A 27 9.27 2.65 -1.27
N HIS A 28 8.56 2.97 -2.35
CA HIS A 28 7.48 3.95 -2.33
C HIS A 28 6.31 3.53 -1.42
N ARG A 29 6.12 2.22 -1.21
CA ARG A 29 5.16 1.66 -0.27
C ARG A 29 5.59 1.73 1.18
N GLY A 30 6.73 2.30 1.53
CA GLY A 30 7.14 2.37 2.93
C GLY A 30 8.59 2.76 3.10
N GLN A 31 8.85 3.77 3.91
CA GLN A 31 10.19 4.36 4.12
C GLN A 31 10.58 4.43 5.60
N ASP A 32 9.77 3.82 6.47
CA ASP A 32 9.97 3.91 7.91
C ASP A 32 10.86 2.80 8.47
N ALA A 33 10.69 1.58 7.99
CA ALA A 33 11.53 0.44 8.33
C ALA A 33 11.64 -0.53 7.16
N ALA A 34 12.67 -1.37 7.19
CA ALA A 34 12.85 -2.45 6.25
C ALA A 34 13.34 -3.71 6.98
N GLY A 35 12.97 -4.89 6.48
CA GLY A 35 13.47 -6.16 6.99
C GLY A 35 13.52 -7.24 5.92
N ILE A 36 14.50 -8.14 6.03
CA ILE A 36 14.67 -9.34 5.22
C ILE A 36 14.84 -10.53 6.16
N VAL A 37 14.17 -11.63 5.84
CA VAL A 37 14.42 -12.95 6.41
C VAL A 37 14.69 -13.93 5.27
N THR A 38 15.77 -14.71 5.36
CA THR A 38 16.10 -15.78 4.42
C THR A 38 16.31 -17.10 5.16
N SER A 39 16.29 -18.21 4.43
CA SER A 39 16.56 -19.54 4.98
C SER A 39 17.27 -20.44 3.97
N ASP A 40 18.23 -21.19 4.48
CA ASP A 40 18.96 -22.27 3.78
C ASP A 40 18.31 -23.65 4.00
N SER A 41 17.01 -23.66 4.32
CA SER A 41 16.18 -24.81 4.72
C SER A 41 16.38 -25.33 6.15
N GLU A 42 17.51 -25.05 6.79
CA GLU A 42 17.76 -25.47 8.18
C GLU A 42 17.66 -24.30 9.16
N ASN A 43 18.26 -23.18 8.80
CA ASN A 43 18.39 -22.00 9.63
C ASN A 43 17.63 -20.82 9.02
N ILE A 44 17.34 -19.84 9.86
CA ILE A 44 16.81 -18.55 9.43
C ILE A 44 17.85 -17.46 9.69
N TYR A 45 17.94 -16.53 8.76
CA TYR A 45 18.80 -15.36 8.85
C TYR A 45 17.93 -14.14 8.73
N HIS A 46 18.00 -13.23 9.70
CA HIS A 46 17.13 -12.06 9.73
C HIS A 46 17.94 -10.77 9.90
N ARG A 47 17.49 -9.72 9.21
CA ARG A 47 17.95 -8.36 9.42
C ARG A 47 16.77 -7.41 9.26
N ARG A 48 16.49 -6.61 10.29
CA ARG A 48 15.49 -5.54 10.26
C ARG A 48 15.97 -4.31 11.03
N ALA A 49 15.60 -3.13 10.57
CA ALA A 49 15.80 -1.86 11.27
C ALA A 49 14.89 -0.76 10.71
N ASN A 50 14.78 0.35 11.44
CA ASN A 50 14.18 1.57 10.92
C ASN A 50 15.10 2.21 9.86
N GLY A 51 14.50 2.83 8.84
CA GLY A 51 15.18 3.50 7.74
C GLY A 51 14.78 2.99 6.36
N LEU A 52 15.37 3.60 5.33
CA LEU A 52 15.26 3.14 3.94
C LEU A 52 16.01 1.81 3.77
N VAL A 53 15.63 1.03 2.77
CA VAL A 53 16.24 -0.25 2.42
C VAL A 53 17.76 -0.14 2.32
N ARG A 54 18.24 0.85 1.56
CA ARG A 54 19.69 1.11 1.38
C ARG A 54 20.45 1.42 2.68
N ASP A 55 19.76 1.94 3.70
CA ASP A 55 20.37 2.36 4.96
C ASP A 55 20.36 1.20 5.98
N VAL A 56 19.33 0.34 5.89
CA VAL A 56 19.11 -0.82 6.76
C VAL A 56 20.07 -1.97 6.44
N PHE A 57 20.29 -2.24 5.16
CA PHE A 57 21.14 -3.34 4.68
C PHE A 57 22.48 -2.81 4.18
N ARG A 58 23.56 -3.29 4.78
CA ARG A 58 24.96 -2.98 4.41
C ARG A 58 25.62 -4.28 3.98
N ALA A 59 26.77 -4.22 3.33
CA ALA A 59 27.51 -5.40 2.87
C ALA A 59 27.64 -6.49 3.96
N LYS A 60 28.00 -6.12 5.19
CA LYS A 60 28.12 -7.04 6.34
C LYS A 60 26.80 -7.70 6.78
N HIS A 61 25.66 -7.07 6.48
CA HIS A 61 24.35 -7.64 6.77
C HIS A 61 23.96 -8.60 5.64
N MET A 62 24.17 -8.18 4.39
CA MET A 62 23.87 -8.99 3.20
C MET A 62 24.69 -10.29 3.16
N SER A 63 25.95 -10.26 3.60
CA SER A 63 26.80 -11.46 3.69
C SER A 63 26.27 -12.52 4.67
N ASN A 64 25.38 -12.14 5.59
CA ASN A 64 24.81 -13.04 6.59
C ASN A 64 23.40 -13.52 6.23
N LEU A 65 22.78 -12.97 5.16
CA LEU A 65 21.46 -13.35 4.70
C LEU A 65 21.61 -14.47 3.67
N LEU A 66 21.78 -15.69 4.17
CA LEU A 66 22.00 -16.88 3.34
C LEU A 66 20.70 -17.59 3.02
N GLY A 67 20.67 -18.31 1.91
CA GLY A 67 19.60 -19.22 1.53
C GLY A 67 18.94 -18.92 0.19
N HIS A 68 18.27 -19.94 -0.34
CA HIS A 68 17.54 -19.91 -1.61
C HIS A 68 16.06 -19.57 -1.43
N MET A 69 15.57 -19.42 -0.21
CA MET A 69 14.22 -18.89 0.05
C MET A 69 14.25 -17.74 1.03
N GLY A 70 13.33 -16.79 0.87
CA GLY A 70 13.25 -15.65 1.77
C GLY A 70 12.15 -14.66 1.43
N MET A 71 12.04 -13.65 2.27
CA MET A 71 11.05 -12.58 2.17
C MET A 71 11.57 -11.26 2.70
N GLY A 72 11.00 -10.18 2.18
CA GLY A 72 11.31 -8.81 2.53
C GLY A 72 10.05 -8.00 2.78
N HIS A 73 10.20 -6.96 3.59
CA HIS A 73 9.11 -6.03 3.91
C HIS A 73 9.63 -4.60 4.04
N VAL A 74 8.94 -3.64 3.41
CA VAL A 74 9.12 -2.19 3.62
C VAL A 74 7.91 -1.61 4.34
N ARG A 75 8.14 -0.96 5.48
CA ARG A 75 7.08 -0.44 6.35
C ARG A 75 6.75 1.00 6.01
N TYR A 76 5.48 1.27 5.79
CA TYR A 76 4.93 2.62 5.93
C TYR A 76 4.39 2.77 7.35
N PRO A 77 4.65 3.89 8.03
CA PRO A 77 4.21 4.08 9.40
C PRO A 77 2.68 4.06 9.45
N THR A 78 2.11 3.22 10.30
CA THR A 78 0.69 3.13 10.58
C THR A 78 0.46 3.27 12.09
N ALA A 79 -0.77 3.54 12.49
CA ALA A 79 -1.15 3.56 13.91
C ALA A 79 -0.74 2.23 14.59
N GLY A 80 0.05 2.32 15.67
CA GLY A 80 0.51 1.15 16.42
C GLY A 80 1.76 0.44 15.86
N SER A 81 2.46 1.00 14.86
CA SER A 81 3.67 0.40 14.26
C SER A 81 4.82 1.40 14.08
N SER A 82 5.45 1.85 15.17
CA SER A 82 6.53 2.85 15.15
C SER A 82 7.89 2.32 15.63
N SER A 83 7.89 1.25 16.43
CA SER A 83 9.11 0.69 17.01
C SER A 83 9.88 -0.16 15.99
N VAL A 84 11.20 -0.25 16.16
CA VAL A 84 12.02 -1.26 15.43
C VAL A 84 11.53 -2.68 15.73
N ALA A 85 11.00 -2.92 16.93
CA ALA A 85 10.44 -4.21 17.32
C ALA A 85 9.25 -4.64 16.43
N GLU A 86 8.56 -3.67 15.84
CA GLU A 86 7.41 -3.85 14.95
C GLU A 86 7.82 -3.88 13.48
N ALA A 87 9.11 -3.86 13.16
CA ALA A 87 9.57 -4.03 11.78
C ALA A 87 9.42 -5.49 11.38
N GLN A 88 8.77 -5.74 10.26
CA GLN A 88 8.57 -7.08 9.70
C GLN A 88 9.77 -7.50 8.83
N PRO A 89 9.93 -8.80 8.48
CA PRO A 89 9.10 -9.95 8.85
C PRO A 89 9.17 -10.33 10.34
N PHE A 90 8.08 -10.88 10.88
CA PHE A 90 8.06 -11.53 12.19
C PHE A 90 8.40 -13.01 12.07
N TYR A 91 8.78 -13.64 13.18
CA TYR A 91 9.10 -15.08 13.26
C TYR A 91 8.59 -15.70 14.56
N THR A 92 8.11 -16.94 14.48
CA THR A 92 7.84 -17.81 15.62
C THR A 92 8.43 -19.19 15.35
N ASN A 93 9.02 -19.82 16.37
CA ASN A 93 9.65 -21.14 16.22
C ASN A 93 8.68 -22.31 16.21
N THR A 94 7.42 -22.09 16.61
CA THR A 94 6.42 -23.16 16.75
C THR A 94 5.12 -22.81 16.04
N PRO A 95 4.56 -23.72 15.22
CA PRO A 95 5.14 -25.00 14.78
C PRO A 95 6.14 -24.80 13.63
N PHE A 96 7.09 -25.71 13.46
CA PHE A 96 8.01 -25.81 12.30
C PHE A 96 8.92 -24.60 11.99
N GLY A 97 8.77 -23.47 12.67
CA GLY A 97 9.41 -22.22 12.30
C GLY A 97 8.64 -21.50 11.19
N VAL A 98 7.91 -20.46 11.54
CA VAL A 98 7.11 -19.66 10.59
C VAL A 98 7.57 -18.21 10.63
N SER A 99 7.91 -17.66 9.48
CA SER A 99 8.10 -16.22 9.27
C SER A 99 6.97 -15.65 8.45
N LEU A 100 6.58 -14.39 8.71
CA LEU A 100 5.47 -13.74 8.02
C LEU A 100 5.75 -12.26 7.75
N ALA A 101 5.44 -11.85 6.52
CA ALA A 101 5.35 -10.47 6.08
C ALA A 101 3.91 -10.18 5.61
N HIS A 102 3.40 -9.02 6.00
CA HIS A 102 2.01 -8.62 5.86
C HIS A 102 1.91 -7.17 5.35
N ASN A 103 1.09 -6.97 4.32
CA ASN A 103 0.58 -5.66 3.91
C ASN A 103 -0.93 -5.61 4.16
N GLY A 104 -1.38 -4.77 5.08
CA GLY A 104 -2.80 -4.66 5.42
C GLY A 104 -3.03 -4.07 6.81
N ASN A 105 -4.22 -4.33 7.35
CA ASN A 105 -4.60 -4.01 8.72
C ASN A 105 -5.73 -4.94 9.19
N LEU A 106 -5.63 -5.44 10.43
CA LEU A 106 -6.70 -6.24 11.04
C LEU A 106 -7.60 -5.41 11.96
N ASN A 107 -8.91 -5.50 11.75
CA ASN A 107 -9.91 -4.76 12.52
C ASN A 107 -10.12 -5.34 13.91
N ASN A 108 -10.04 -6.67 14.02
CA ASN A 108 -10.29 -7.43 15.25
C ASN A 108 -8.98 -7.90 15.93
N THR A 109 -7.88 -7.13 15.78
CA THR A 109 -6.55 -7.46 16.34
C THR A 109 -6.61 -7.82 17.83
N THR A 110 -7.33 -7.03 18.64
CA THR A 110 -7.46 -7.27 20.09
C THR A 110 -8.11 -8.61 20.41
N ASP A 111 -9.14 -8.99 19.65
CA ASP A 111 -9.86 -10.24 19.86
C ASP A 111 -8.98 -11.44 19.49
N ILE A 112 -8.21 -11.32 18.41
CA ILE A 112 -7.20 -12.32 18.01
C ILE A 112 -6.15 -12.49 19.11
N ILE A 113 -5.58 -11.39 19.63
CA ILE A 113 -4.56 -11.44 20.69
C ILE A 113 -5.11 -12.10 21.96
N ASN A 114 -6.32 -11.72 22.38
CA ASN A 114 -6.95 -12.29 23.57
C ASN A 114 -7.22 -13.78 23.39
N GLY A 115 -7.78 -14.20 22.25
CA GLY A 115 -8.04 -15.61 21.95
C GLY A 115 -6.76 -16.45 21.86
N LEU A 116 -5.68 -15.91 21.29
CA LEU A 116 -4.38 -16.58 21.25
C LEU A 116 -3.81 -16.81 22.66
N LEU A 117 -3.99 -15.86 23.57
CA LEU A 117 -3.54 -16.02 24.95
C LEU A 117 -4.40 -17.03 25.73
N GLU A 118 -5.73 -16.97 25.55
CA GLU A 118 -6.68 -17.81 26.26
C GLU A 118 -6.60 -19.28 25.84
N TYR A 119 -6.62 -19.56 24.53
CA TYR A 119 -6.76 -20.92 24.00
C TYR A 119 -5.44 -21.54 23.54
N ASP A 120 -4.50 -20.74 23.03
CA ASP A 120 -3.21 -21.23 22.49
C ASP A 120 -2.02 -20.93 23.43
N HIS A 121 -2.27 -20.20 24.52
CA HIS A 121 -1.25 -19.71 25.46
C HIS A 121 -0.09 -18.97 24.79
N ARG A 122 -0.39 -18.28 23.68
CA ARG A 122 0.58 -17.48 22.92
C ARG A 122 0.52 -16.04 23.38
N ARG A 123 1.62 -15.55 23.94
CA ARG A 123 1.79 -14.14 24.30
C ARG A 123 2.31 -13.37 23.10
N ILE A 124 1.61 -12.30 22.73
CA ILE A 124 2.06 -11.33 21.71
C ILE A 124 2.87 -10.23 22.39
N ASN A 125 4.03 -9.91 21.83
CA ASN A 125 5.00 -9.01 22.46
C ASN A 125 4.88 -7.56 21.99
N THR A 126 4.35 -7.32 20.80
CA THR A 126 4.12 -5.98 20.23
C THR A 126 2.63 -5.65 20.12
N SER A 127 2.32 -4.41 19.71
CA SER A 127 0.98 -4.00 19.30
C SER A 127 0.70 -4.23 17.80
N SER A 128 1.61 -4.89 17.07
CA SER A 128 1.46 -5.13 15.65
C SER A 128 0.43 -6.22 15.38
N ASP A 129 -0.59 -5.88 14.61
CA ASP A 129 -1.55 -6.79 14.01
C ASP A 129 -0.87 -7.93 13.21
N SER A 130 0.31 -7.68 12.68
CA SER A 130 1.09 -8.62 11.87
C SER A 130 1.71 -9.72 12.74
N GLU A 131 2.09 -9.42 13.99
CA GLU A 131 2.52 -10.44 14.96
C GLU A 131 1.33 -11.31 15.43
N ALA A 132 0.16 -10.69 15.59
CA ALA A 132 -1.09 -11.41 15.88
C ALA A 132 -1.46 -12.34 14.72
N LEU A 133 -1.38 -11.86 13.47
CA LEU A 133 -1.64 -12.65 12.27
C LEU A 133 -0.68 -13.84 12.12
N LEU A 134 0.61 -13.62 12.35
CA LEU A 134 1.61 -14.69 12.38
C LEU A 134 1.24 -15.78 13.38
N ASN A 135 0.95 -15.40 14.62
CA ASN A 135 0.67 -16.37 15.68
C ASN A 135 -0.66 -17.08 15.49
N LEU A 136 -1.65 -16.39 14.92
CA LEU A 136 -2.91 -17.00 14.50
C LEU A 136 -2.68 -18.05 13.42
N PHE A 137 -1.99 -17.70 12.34
CA PHE A 137 -1.70 -18.64 11.26
C PHE A 137 -0.88 -19.83 11.77
N ALA A 138 0.14 -19.59 12.59
CA ALA A 138 0.93 -20.64 13.23
C ALA A 138 0.08 -21.57 14.12
N ALA A 139 -0.87 -21.03 14.88
CA ALA A 139 -1.80 -21.83 15.66
C ALA A 139 -2.73 -22.68 14.76
N GLU A 140 -3.22 -22.12 13.65
CA GLU A 140 -4.05 -22.87 12.70
C GLU A 140 -3.27 -23.96 11.96
N ILE A 141 -1.98 -23.76 11.66
CA ILE A 141 -1.10 -24.83 11.17
C ILE A 141 -1.01 -25.96 12.20
N GLN A 142 -0.72 -25.62 13.47
CA GLN A 142 -0.58 -26.60 14.54
C GLN A 142 -1.85 -27.44 14.72
N ARG A 143 -3.03 -26.81 14.63
CA ARG A 143 -4.33 -27.48 14.71
C ARG A 143 -4.64 -28.32 13.48
N SER A 144 -4.19 -27.89 12.30
CA SER A 144 -4.42 -28.62 11.05
C SER A 144 -3.59 -29.90 10.96
N VAL A 145 -2.33 -29.85 11.41
CA VAL A 145 -1.47 -31.04 11.52
C VAL A 145 -1.99 -32.02 12.59
N ASN A 146 -2.68 -31.51 13.61
CA ASN A 146 -3.38 -32.29 14.64
C ASN A 146 -2.49 -33.35 15.32
N GLY A 147 -1.26 -32.99 15.65
CA GLY A 147 -0.32 -33.85 16.38
C GLY A 147 0.20 -35.06 15.59
N ARG A 148 -0.02 -35.13 14.28
CA ARG A 148 0.55 -36.20 13.45
C ARG A 148 2.09 -36.20 13.57
N PRO A 149 2.72 -37.36 13.87
CA PRO A 149 4.17 -37.48 13.93
C PRO A 149 4.78 -37.46 12.52
N GLY A 150 6.05 -37.08 12.40
CA GLY A 150 6.77 -37.06 11.12
C GLY A 150 7.66 -35.84 10.89
N GLY A 151 7.81 -34.96 11.88
CA GLY A 151 8.59 -33.73 11.70
C GLY A 151 7.99 -32.88 10.59
N LEU A 152 8.83 -32.40 9.66
CA LEU A 152 8.38 -31.57 8.55
C LEU A 152 7.48 -32.31 7.55
N ASP A 153 7.69 -33.62 7.39
CA ASP A 153 6.89 -34.47 6.48
C ASP A 153 5.45 -34.68 6.97
N ALA A 154 5.16 -34.36 8.24
CA ALA A 154 3.80 -34.40 8.77
C ALA A 154 2.92 -33.23 8.30
N LEU A 155 3.53 -32.20 7.71
CA LEU A 155 2.83 -31.01 7.22
C LEU A 155 2.55 -31.14 5.72
N SER A 156 1.29 -31.39 5.35
CA SER A 156 0.87 -31.43 3.96
C SER A 156 0.36 -30.06 3.48
N GLU A 157 0.28 -29.89 2.16
CA GLU A 157 -0.31 -28.69 1.55
C GLU A 157 -1.77 -28.50 1.96
N ASP A 158 -2.53 -29.59 2.10
CA ASP A 158 -3.92 -29.54 2.58
C ASP A 158 -4.05 -28.97 4.00
N ASP A 159 -3.06 -29.19 4.87
CA ASP A 159 -3.09 -28.60 6.21
C ASP A 159 -2.83 -27.10 6.16
N ILE A 160 -1.96 -26.64 5.26
CA ILE A 160 -1.71 -25.22 5.03
C ILE A 160 -2.95 -24.56 4.44
N PHE A 161 -3.57 -25.15 3.43
CA PHE A 161 -4.82 -24.65 2.89
C PHE A 161 -5.93 -24.59 3.95
N ARG A 162 -6.07 -25.62 4.78
CA ARG A 162 -7.00 -25.62 5.91
C ARG A 162 -6.66 -24.55 6.95
N ALA A 163 -5.38 -24.30 7.21
CA ALA A 163 -4.93 -23.27 8.12
C ALA A 163 -5.26 -21.86 7.58
N VAL A 164 -5.11 -21.64 6.28
CA VAL A 164 -5.51 -20.38 5.64
C VAL A 164 -7.04 -20.22 5.67
N GLU A 165 -7.81 -21.25 5.33
CA GLU A 165 -9.29 -21.25 5.44
C GLU A 165 -9.74 -20.80 6.83
N ARG A 166 -9.18 -21.40 7.89
CA ARG A 166 -9.51 -21.04 9.28
C ARG A 166 -9.02 -19.66 9.68
N THR A 167 -7.91 -19.21 9.11
CA THR A 167 -7.42 -17.83 9.30
C THR A 167 -8.41 -16.84 8.70
N HIS A 168 -8.89 -17.07 7.47
CA HIS A 168 -9.90 -16.23 6.83
C HIS A 168 -11.20 -16.11 7.64
N LEU A 169 -11.63 -17.20 8.29
CA LEU A 169 -12.83 -17.20 9.13
C LEU A 169 -12.69 -16.40 10.44
N ARG A 170 -11.45 -16.18 10.91
CA ARG A 170 -11.17 -15.53 12.20
C ARG A 170 -10.68 -14.09 12.07
N VAL A 171 -10.12 -13.74 10.92
CA VAL A 171 -9.52 -12.42 10.69
C VAL A 171 -10.51 -11.52 9.98
N GLU A 172 -10.76 -10.36 10.57
CA GLU A 172 -11.51 -9.27 9.93
C GLU A 172 -10.54 -8.15 9.52
N GLY A 173 -10.71 -7.64 8.30
CA GLY A 173 -9.88 -6.58 7.75
C GLY A 173 -9.27 -6.99 6.41
N SER A 174 -8.14 -6.38 6.08
CA SER A 174 -7.49 -6.56 4.77
C SER A 174 -6.06 -7.01 4.96
N TYR A 175 -5.58 -7.94 4.13
CA TYR A 175 -4.25 -8.51 4.26
C TYR A 175 -3.80 -9.19 2.97
N SER A 176 -2.59 -8.85 2.56
CA SER A 176 -1.77 -9.69 1.68
C SER A 176 -0.62 -10.24 2.51
N VAL A 177 -0.43 -11.54 2.45
CA VAL A 177 0.53 -12.25 3.28
C VAL A 177 1.49 -13.04 2.42
N ILE A 178 2.76 -13.00 2.79
CA ILE A 178 3.74 -14.00 2.40
C ILE A 178 4.29 -14.60 3.69
N ALA A 179 4.14 -15.91 3.85
CA ALA A 179 4.67 -16.69 4.95
C ALA A 179 5.75 -17.67 4.43
N MET A 180 6.77 -17.90 5.25
CA MET A 180 7.83 -18.87 4.99
C MET A 180 7.83 -19.88 6.12
N ILE A 181 7.75 -21.16 5.77
CA ILE A 181 7.87 -22.25 6.72
C ILE A 181 9.24 -22.86 6.50
N THR A 182 10.10 -22.81 7.53
CA THR A 182 11.52 -23.19 7.42
C THR A 182 11.68 -24.61 6.87
N GLY A 183 12.49 -24.76 5.83
CA GLY A 183 12.73 -26.03 5.12
C GLY A 183 11.55 -26.57 4.31
N TRP A 184 10.37 -25.94 4.34
CA TRP A 184 9.15 -26.45 3.72
C TRP A 184 8.76 -25.64 2.47
N GLY A 185 8.79 -24.31 2.53
CA GLY A 185 8.51 -23.45 1.38
C GLY A 185 7.84 -22.13 1.73
N LEU A 186 7.32 -21.48 0.70
CA LEU A 186 6.58 -20.22 0.79
C LEU A 186 5.08 -20.47 0.62
N VAL A 187 4.30 -19.70 1.37
CA VAL A 187 2.83 -19.63 1.27
C VAL A 187 2.46 -18.18 1.07
N ALA A 188 1.68 -17.87 0.05
CA ALA A 188 1.16 -16.53 -0.16
C ALA A 188 -0.37 -16.58 -0.21
N PHE A 189 -1.04 -15.67 0.49
CA PHE A 189 -2.50 -15.63 0.50
C PHE A 189 -3.03 -14.20 0.66
N ARG A 190 -4.24 -13.99 0.16
CA ARG A 190 -4.89 -12.67 0.08
C ARG A 190 -6.22 -12.71 0.80
N ASP A 191 -6.61 -11.59 1.42
CA ASP A 191 -7.90 -11.48 2.11
C ASP A 191 -9.10 -11.84 1.20
N PRO A 192 -10.22 -12.33 1.76
CA PRO A 192 -11.40 -12.73 1.00
C PRO A 192 -12.02 -11.65 0.12
N HIS A 193 -11.64 -10.38 0.34
CA HIS A 193 -12.12 -9.22 -0.40
C HIS A 193 -11.13 -8.75 -1.48
N GLY A 194 -9.90 -9.29 -1.50
CA GLY A 194 -8.84 -8.85 -2.41
C GLY A 194 -8.41 -7.40 -2.20
N ILE A 195 -8.57 -6.82 -1.00
CA ILE A 195 -8.41 -5.38 -0.77
C ILE A 195 -6.96 -4.92 -0.96
N ARG A 196 -5.97 -5.70 -0.50
CA ARG A 196 -4.54 -5.39 -0.65
C ARG A 196 -3.96 -6.16 -1.83
N PRO A 197 -3.07 -5.57 -2.65
CA PRO A 197 -2.54 -6.24 -3.84
C PRO A 197 -1.49 -7.29 -3.49
N LEU A 198 -1.55 -8.41 -4.21
CA LEU A 198 -0.57 -9.50 -4.14
C LEU A 198 -0.47 -10.17 -5.50
N PHE A 199 0.75 -10.21 -6.04
CA PHE A 199 1.05 -10.63 -7.39
C PHE A 199 2.12 -11.72 -7.39
N MET A 200 2.04 -12.64 -8.37
CA MET A 200 3.01 -13.72 -8.56
C MET A 200 3.71 -13.63 -9.92
N GLY A 201 5.02 -13.89 -9.92
CA GLY A 201 5.82 -14.06 -11.13
C GLY A 201 6.71 -15.29 -11.05
N VAL A 202 7.20 -15.72 -12.21
CA VAL A 202 8.04 -16.92 -12.38
C VAL A 202 9.30 -16.65 -13.18
N CYS A 203 10.35 -17.42 -12.91
CA CYS A 203 11.57 -17.43 -13.70
C CYS A 203 12.07 -18.88 -13.83
N GLU A 204 12.45 -19.29 -15.04
CA GLU A 204 13.04 -20.61 -15.26
C GLU A 204 14.56 -20.54 -15.06
N ASN A 205 15.11 -21.36 -14.17
CA ASN A 205 16.53 -21.41 -13.86
C ASN A 205 17.01 -22.87 -13.77
N GLU A 206 17.82 -23.31 -14.73
CA GLU A 206 18.41 -24.66 -14.78
C GLU A 206 17.39 -25.82 -14.59
N GLY A 207 16.16 -25.64 -15.08
CA GLY A 207 15.08 -26.64 -14.97
C GLY A 207 14.28 -26.57 -13.66
N PHE A 208 14.52 -25.57 -12.82
CA PHE A 208 13.72 -25.21 -11.66
C PHE A 208 12.94 -23.92 -11.94
N THR A 209 11.64 -23.92 -11.66
CA THR A 209 10.81 -22.71 -11.72
C THR A 209 10.94 -21.93 -10.41
N GLU A 210 11.75 -20.88 -10.42
CA GLU A 210 11.78 -19.91 -9.33
C GLU A 210 10.46 -19.14 -9.26
N ARG A 211 9.98 -18.88 -8.04
CA ARG A 211 8.71 -18.17 -7.81
C ARG A 211 8.92 -16.95 -6.96
N MET A 212 8.25 -15.87 -7.35
CA MET A 212 8.20 -14.64 -6.57
C MET A 212 6.77 -14.25 -6.27
N PHE A 213 6.53 -13.82 -5.03
CA PHE A 213 5.32 -13.15 -4.59
C PHE A 213 5.67 -11.71 -4.23
N THR A 214 4.86 -10.73 -4.61
CA THR A 214 5.17 -9.30 -4.43
C THR A 214 3.90 -8.47 -4.36
N SER A 215 3.91 -7.34 -3.65
CA SER A 215 2.78 -6.40 -3.64
C SER A 215 2.47 -5.81 -5.02
N GLU A 216 3.46 -5.68 -5.90
CA GLU A 216 3.28 -5.11 -7.24
C GLU A 216 4.09 -5.82 -8.31
N SER A 217 3.48 -5.93 -9.49
CA SER A 217 4.05 -6.54 -10.69
C SER A 217 5.36 -5.89 -11.16
N VAL A 218 5.61 -4.62 -10.84
CA VAL A 218 6.87 -3.93 -11.19
C VAL A 218 8.13 -4.59 -10.61
N ALA A 219 8.01 -5.31 -9.48
CA ALA A 219 9.13 -6.08 -8.94
C ALA A 219 9.53 -7.25 -9.86
N CYS A 220 8.59 -7.81 -10.62
CA CYS A 220 8.88 -8.90 -11.56
C CYS A 220 9.78 -8.40 -12.67
N ALA A 221 9.40 -7.28 -13.30
CA ALA A 221 10.17 -6.66 -14.36
C ALA A 221 11.57 -6.25 -13.90
N ALA A 222 11.70 -5.72 -12.67
CA ALA A 222 12.98 -5.30 -12.11
C ALA A 222 13.95 -6.46 -11.84
N LEU A 223 13.42 -7.64 -11.53
CA LEU A 223 14.20 -8.82 -11.16
C LEU A 223 14.29 -9.87 -12.27
N GLY A 224 13.74 -9.60 -13.45
CA GLY A 224 13.76 -10.53 -14.59
C GLY A 224 12.76 -11.68 -14.48
N PHE A 225 11.76 -11.59 -13.60
CA PHE A 225 10.67 -12.56 -13.53
C PHE A 225 9.60 -12.23 -14.57
N THR A 226 9.04 -13.26 -15.19
CA THR A 226 7.87 -13.14 -16.05
C THR A 226 6.63 -12.97 -15.17
N PRO A 227 5.83 -11.91 -15.34
CA PRO A 227 4.58 -11.75 -14.59
C PRO A 227 3.61 -12.89 -14.91
N GLU A 228 3.02 -13.53 -13.90
CA GLU A 228 2.06 -14.63 -14.09
C GLU A 228 0.62 -14.15 -13.89
N ARG A 229 0.25 -13.80 -12.65
CA ARG A 229 -1.09 -13.29 -12.29
C ARG A 229 -1.14 -12.73 -10.88
N ASP A 230 -2.19 -11.98 -10.57
CA ASP A 230 -2.59 -11.65 -9.21
C ASP A 230 -3.06 -12.90 -8.45
N ILE A 231 -2.83 -12.91 -7.13
CA ILE A 231 -3.44 -13.88 -6.21
C ILE A 231 -4.90 -13.45 -6.00
N ALA A 232 -5.82 -14.36 -6.24
CA ALA A 232 -7.25 -14.07 -6.20
C ALA A 232 -7.75 -13.80 -4.76
N PRO A 233 -8.88 -13.10 -4.58
CA PRO A 233 -9.48 -12.92 -3.26
C PRO A 233 -9.74 -14.26 -2.56
N GLY A 234 -9.27 -14.41 -1.32
CA GLY A 234 -9.38 -15.64 -0.52
C GLY A 234 -8.52 -16.82 -1.00
N GLU A 235 -7.69 -16.64 -2.04
CA GLU A 235 -6.81 -17.68 -2.54
C GLU A 235 -5.55 -17.80 -1.69
N ALA A 236 -5.09 -19.03 -1.53
CA ALA A 236 -3.74 -19.36 -1.08
C ALA A 236 -2.97 -20.06 -2.20
N VAL A 237 -1.69 -19.75 -2.30
CA VAL A 237 -0.73 -20.41 -3.19
C VAL A 237 0.49 -20.87 -2.39
N ILE A 238 1.04 -22.00 -2.79
CA ILE A 238 2.15 -22.67 -2.11
C ILE A 238 3.25 -22.90 -3.13
N ALA A 239 4.48 -22.53 -2.78
CA ALA A 239 5.70 -22.85 -3.53
C ALA A 239 6.64 -23.64 -2.61
N ARG A 240 6.88 -24.89 -2.96
CA ARG A 240 7.63 -25.87 -2.16
C ARG A 240 9.10 -25.85 -2.53
N VAL A 241 9.98 -26.13 -1.57
CA VAL A 241 11.45 -26.18 -1.79
C VAL A 241 11.89 -27.22 -2.83
N ASP A 242 11.04 -28.21 -3.13
CA ASP A 242 11.25 -29.21 -4.19
C ASP A 242 10.79 -28.73 -5.59
N GLY A 243 10.27 -27.50 -5.68
CA GLY A 243 9.75 -26.89 -6.91
C GLY A 243 8.26 -27.12 -7.15
N ALA A 244 7.57 -27.91 -6.31
CA ALA A 244 6.13 -28.10 -6.45
C ALA A 244 5.36 -26.80 -6.19
N PHE A 245 4.25 -26.65 -6.90
CA PHE A 245 3.36 -25.50 -6.82
C PHE A 245 1.91 -25.93 -6.75
N SER A 246 1.17 -25.34 -5.83
CA SER A 246 -0.27 -25.56 -5.71
C SER A 246 -1.00 -24.29 -5.34
N ALA A 247 -2.28 -24.23 -5.70
CA ALA A 247 -3.16 -23.10 -5.46
C ALA A 247 -4.55 -23.61 -5.08
N LYS A 248 -5.21 -22.94 -4.11
CA LYS A 248 -6.55 -23.29 -3.67
C LYS A 248 -7.33 -22.04 -3.25
N GLN A 249 -8.61 -22.01 -3.62
CA GLN A 249 -9.56 -21.07 -3.02
C GLN A 249 -9.85 -21.50 -1.58
N CYS A 250 -9.51 -20.64 -0.61
CA CYS A 250 -9.59 -20.89 0.82
C CYS A 250 -10.74 -20.11 1.50
N HIS A 251 -11.63 -19.49 0.72
CA HIS A 251 -12.85 -18.87 1.21
C HIS A 251 -14.04 -19.30 0.35
N SER A 252 -15.19 -19.62 0.96
CA SER A 252 -16.37 -20.12 0.23
C SER A 252 -17.07 -19.04 -0.58
N GLU A 253 -17.04 -17.80 -0.11
CA GLU A 253 -17.74 -16.66 -0.70
C GLU A 253 -16.78 -15.47 -0.85
N PRO A 254 -15.75 -15.56 -1.71
CA PRO A 254 -14.85 -14.44 -1.93
C PRO A 254 -15.60 -13.30 -2.62
N ALA A 255 -15.35 -12.08 -2.18
CA ALA A 255 -15.80 -10.87 -2.83
C ALA A 255 -14.61 -10.19 -3.49
N TYR A 256 -14.82 -9.51 -4.62
CA TYR A 256 -13.73 -8.83 -5.29
C TYR A 256 -13.89 -7.31 -5.18
N THR A 257 -13.23 -6.76 -4.15
CA THR A 257 -13.29 -5.36 -3.75
C THR A 257 -11.89 -4.77 -3.51
N PRO A 258 -11.07 -4.61 -4.57
CA PRO A 258 -9.71 -4.09 -4.45
C PRO A 258 -9.69 -2.63 -3.99
N CYS A 259 -8.60 -2.19 -3.37
CA CYS A 259 -8.48 -0.82 -2.91
C CYS A 259 -8.37 0.17 -4.07
N ILE A 260 -9.34 1.08 -4.20
CA ILE A 260 -9.30 2.09 -5.26
C ILE A 260 -8.14 3.08 -5.10
N PHE A 261 -7.67 3.28 -3.87
CA PHE A 261 -6.62 4.25 -3.55
C PHE A 261 -5.23 3.82 -4.06
N GLU A 262 -5.05 2.52 -4.36
CA GLU A 262 -3.87 2.03 -5.07
C GLU A 262 -3.76 2.68 -6.45
N HIS A 263 -4.88 2.77 -7.18
CA HIS A 263 -4.93 3.39 -8.50
C HIS A 263 -4.81 4.91 -8.44
N VAL A 264 -5.42 5.56 -7.44
CA VAL A 264 -5.36 7.03 -7.26
C VAL A 264 -3.93 7.49 -7.04
N TYR A 265 -3.23 6.91 -6.06
CA TYR A 265 -1.96 7.48 -5.57
C TYR A 265 -0.90 6.43 -5.27
N PHE A 266 -1.26 5.37 -4.55
CA PHE A 266 -0.28 4.63 -3.77
C PHE A 266 0.61 3.72 -4.63
N ALA A 267 0.03 3.02 -5.60
CA ALA A 267 0.77 2.14 -6.48
C ALA A 267 1.62 2.93 -7.49
N ARG A 268 2.67 2.28 -7.97
CA ARG A 268 3.45 2.82 -9.08
C ARG A 268 2.65 2.77 -10.39
N PRO A 269 2.82 3.77 -11.26
CA PRO A 269 2.06 3.84 -12.51
C PRO A 269 2.41 2.72 -13.49
N ASP A 270 3.63 2.18 -13.43
CA ASP A 270 4.09 1.06 -14.26
C ASP A 270 3.66 -0.32 -13.74
N SER A 271 2.85 -0.37 -12.67
CA SER A 271 2.23 -1.60 -12.19
C SER A 271 0.87 -1.86 -12.85
N THR A 272 0.57 -3.15 -13.01
CA THR A 272 -0.78 -3.67 -13.25
C THR A 272 -1.23 -4.40 -12.00
N ILE A 273 -2.41 -4.05 -11.48
CA ILE A 273 -3.01 -4.64 -10.28
C ILE A 273 -4.35 -5.20 -10.69
N ASP A 274 -4.55 -6.50 -10.51
CA ASP A 274 -5.76 -7.23 -10.89
C ASP A 274 -6.22 -6.96 -12.34
N GLY A 275 -5.26 -6.95 -13.26
CA GLY A 275 -5.47 -6.64 -14.69
C GLY A 275 -5.69 -5.15 -15.01
N ILE A 276 -5.75 -4.28 -14.00
CA ILE A 276 -5.94 -2.84 -14.19
C ILE A 276 -4.58 -2.14 -14.23
N SER A 277 -4.26 -1.53 -15.38
CA SER A 277 -3.10 -0.64 -15.50
C SER A 277 -3.29 0.60 -14.64
N VAL A 278 -2.39 0.84 -13.68
CA VAL A 278 -2.42 2.04 -12.83
C VAL A 278 -2.26 3.30 -13.67
N HIS A 279 -1.32 3.32 -14.62
CA HIS A 279 -1.16 4.43 -15.56
C HIS A 279 -2.43 4.66 -16.40
N GLY A 280 -3.01 3.60 -16.96
CA GLY A 280 -4.24 3.68 -17.74
C GLY A 280 -5.42 4.22 -16.95
N ALA A 281 -5.58 3.81 -15.69
CA ALA A 281 -6.61 4.32 -14.79
C ALA A 281 -6.43 5.83 -14.54
N ARG A 282 -5.20 6.28 -14.24
CA ARG A 282 -4.90 7.69 -14.00
C ARG A 282 -5.10 8.59 -15.22
N LEU A 283 -4.86 8.07 -16.44
CA LEU A 283 -5.23 8.79 -17.66
C LEU A 283 -6.74 9.01 -17.73
N ARG A 284 -7.53 7.95 -17.52
CA ARG A 284 -9.00 8.03 -17.55
C ARG A 284 -9.56 8.95 -16.45
N MET A 285 -8.94 8.99 -15.27
CA MET A 285 -9.26 9.98 -14.24
C MET A 285 -9.08 11.42 -14.75
N GLY A 286 -7.97 11.71 -15.44
CA GLY A 286 -7.72 13.02 -16.06
C GLY A 286 -8.75 13.40 -17.13
N ALA A 287 -9.14 12.45 -17.98
CA ALA A 287 -10.18 12.67 -19.00
C ALA A 287 -11.57 12.93 -18.38
N ALA A 288 -11.91 12.21 -17.30
CA ALA A 288 -13.15 12.41 -16.56
C ALA A 288 -13.18 13.79 -15.88
N LEU A 289 -12.08 14.20 -15.23
CA LEU A 289 -11.92 15.54 -14.66
C LEU A 289 -12.12 16.64 -15.70
N ALA A 290 -11.50 16.51 -16.88
CA ALA A 290 -11.67 17.45 -17.97
C ALA A 290 -13.12 17.55 -18.45
N SER A 291 -13.80 16.41 -18.61
CA SER A 291 -15.21 16.37 -18.98
C SER A 291 -16.09 17.10 -17.96
N ARG A 292 -15.75 16.98 -16.68
CA ARG A 292 -16.44 17.67 -15.60
C ARG A 292 -16.19 19.18 -15.63
N VAL A 293 -14.96 19.63 -15.91
CA VAL A 293 -14.65 21.05 -16.13
C VAL A 293 -15.50 21.63 -17.25
N LEU A 294 -15.58 20.94 -18.40
CA LEU A 294 -16.39 21.40 -19.54
C LEU A 294 -17.88 21.47 -19.21
N LYS A 295 -18.39 20.57 -18.35
CA LYS A 295 -19.79 20.58 -17.92
C LYS A 295 -20.10 21.71 -16.94
N GLU A 296 -19.24 21.94 -15.96
CA GLU A 296 -19.46 22.97 -14.93
C GLU A 296 -19.13 24.39 -15.42
N ARG A 297 -18.10 24.52 -16.26
CA ARG A 297 -17.61 25.80 -16.77
C ARG A 297 -17.00 25.65 -18.17
N PRO A 298 -17.83 25.64 -19.24
CA PRO A 298 -17.34 25.56 -20.62
C PRO A 298 -16.34 26.67 -20.96
N ASP A 299 -16.64 27.91 -20.56
CA ASP A 299 -15.75 29.06 -20.69
C ASP A 299 -14.79 29.15 -19.48
N HIS A 300 -14.02 28.09 -19.27
CA HIS A 300 -13.16 27.93 -18.08
C HIS A 300 -12.06 28.99 -17.99
N GLY A 301 -11.57 29.52 -19.12
CA GLY A 301 -10.54 30.57 -19.16
C GLY A 301 -9.21 30.14 -18.51
N ILE A 302 -8.89 28.85 -18.61
CA ILE A 302 -7.66 28.27 -18.07
C ILE A 302 -6.56 28.40 -19.12
N ASP A 303 -5.45 29.04 -18.75
CA ASP A 303 -4.30 29.24 -19.63
C ASP A 303 -3.34 28.05 -19.58
N ALA A 304 -3.21 27.39 -18.42
CA ALA A 304 -2.34 26.22 -18.26
C ALA A 304 -2.84 25.23 -17.19
N ILE A 305 -2.62 23.94 -17.45
CA ILE A 305 -2.75 22.86 -16.48
C ILE A 305 -1.37 22.57 -15.89
N ILE A 306 -1.26 22.62 -14.55
CA ILE A 306 0.00 22.43 -13.82
C ILE A 306 -0.16 21.26 -12.82
N PRO A 307 0.61 20.18 -12.94
CA PRO A 307 0.54 19.08 -11.99
C PRO A 307 1.25 19.40 -10.67
N VAL A 308 0.74 18.83 -9.58
CA VAL A 308 1.54 18.62 -8.37
C VAL A 308 2.38 17.35 -8.55
N PRO A 309 3.72 17.44 -8.53
CA PRO A 309 4.57 16.29 -8.79
C PRO A 309 4.69 15.36 -7.56
N ASP A 310 4.78 14.05 -7.74
CA ASP A 310 4.87 13.34 -9.02
C ASP A 310 3.54 12.69 -9.47
N SER A 311 2.63 12.42 -8.53
CA SER A 311 1.40 11.63 -8.73
C SER A 311 0.37 12.32 -9.62
N GLY A 312 0.20 13.64 -9.51
CA GLY A 312 -0.76 14.41 -10.29
C GLY A 312 -0.42 14.52 -11.79
N ARG A 313 0.80 14.16 -12.21
CA ARG A 313 1.28 14.36 -13.59
C ARG A 313 0.45 13.67 -14.66
N ILE A 314 0.06 12.41 -14.43
CA ILE A 314 -0.63 11.60 -15.45
C ILE A 314 -2.04 12.14 -15.70
N ALA A 315 -2.80 12.40 -14.63
CA ALA A 315 -4.13 12.97 -14.72
C ALA A 315 -4.10 14.38 -15.31
N ALA A 316 -3.15 15.22 -14.89
CA ALA A 316 -2.96 16.57 -15.43
C ALA A 316 -2.66 16.58 -16.93
N MET A 317 -1.80 15.67 -17.39
CA MET A 317 -1.43 15.55 -18.80
C MET A 317 -2.66 15.20 -19.65
N GLU A 318 -3.45 14.20 -19.24
CA GLU A 318 -4.65 13.81 -20.00
C GLU A 318 -5.77 14.86 -19.89
N MET A 319 -5.89 15.53 -18.75
CA MET A 319 -6.80 16.65 -18.56
C MET A 319 -6.48 17.81 -19.50
N ALA A 320 -5.20 18.20 -19.60
CA ALA A 320 -4.73 19.26 -20.51
C ALA A 320 -5.04 18.91 -21.97
N ARG A 321 -4.74 17.67 -22.37
CA ARG A 321 -5.05 17.16 -23.71
C ARG A 321 -6.54 17.20 -24.02
N THR A 322 -7.39 16.80 -23.07
CA THR A 322 -8.85 16.73 -23.27
C THR A 322 -9.48 18.13 -23.31
N LEU A 323 -8.97 19.08 -22.51
CA LEU A 323 -9.42 20.47 -22.52
C LEU A 323 -8.85 21.30 -23.68
N GLY A 324 -7.81 20.82 -24.36
CA GLY A 324 -7.09 21.61 -25.37
C GLY A 324 -6.32 22.79 -24.78
N VAL A 325 -5.80 22.63 -23.55
CA VAL A 325 -5.04 23.64 -22.79
C VAL A 325 -3.59 23.19 -22.64
N ASP A 326 -2.66 24.13 -22.53
CA ASP A 326 -1.24 23.83 -22.36
C ASP A 326 -0.97 23.09 -21.04
N TYR A 327 -0.24 21.98 -21.12
CA TYR A 327 0.37 21.32 -19.97
C TYR A 327 1.73 21.96 -19.67
N ARG A 328 1.95 22.41 -18.43
CA ARG A 328 3.21 23.04 -18.01
C ARG A 328 3.69 22.47 -16.69
N GLU A 329 5.00 22.22 -16.58
CA GLU A 329 5.65 21.90 -15.32
C GLU A 329 5.91 23.20 -14.54
N GLY A 330 4.94 23.63 -13.73
CA GLY A 330 5.09 24.80 -12.86
C GLY A 330 5.75 24.50 -11.51
N PHE A 331 5.68 23.26 -11.03
CA PHE A 331 6.28 22.84 -9.77
C PHE A 331 7.42 21.85 -9.98
N VAL A 332 8.53 22.06 -9.27
CA VAL A 332 9.68 21.15 -9.26
C VAL A 332 9.85 20.54 -7.88
N LYS A 333 9.74 19.22 -7.78
CA LYS A 333 9.97 18.45 -6.54
C LYS A 333 11.46 18.34 -6.22
N ASN A 334 11.82 18.72 -5.00
CA ASN A 334 13.16 18.59 -4.48
C ASN A 334 13.44 17.13 -4.05
N ARG A 335 14.01 16.36 -4.98
CA ARG A 335 14.18 14.89 -4.87
C ARG A 335 15.08 14.44 -3.70
N TYR A 336 16.01 15.28 -3.26
CA TYR A 336 17.07 14.90 -2.32
C TYR A 336 16.83 15.37 -0.89
N ILE A 337 15.60 15.75 -0.55
CA ILE A 337 15.27 16.20 0.80
C ILE A 337 14.98 14.98 1.68
N GLY A 338 15.86 14.76 2.65
CA GLY A 338 15.62 13.81 3.74
C GLY A 338 14.55 14.29 4.72
N ARG A 339 14.20 13.47 5.70
CA ARG A 339 13.33 13.90 6.82
C ARG A 339 13.95 15.14 7.45
N THR A 340 13.19 16.25 7.53
CA THR A 340 13.64 17.46 8.22
C THR A 340 13.88 17.13 9.69
N PHE A 341 15.14 17.12 10.13
CA PHE A 341 15.47 16.96 11.55
C PHE A 341 14.83 18.07 12.37
N ILE A 342 14.25 17.71 13.52
CA ILE A 342 13.76 18.67 14.51
C ILE A 342 14.97 19.46 15.02
N MET A 343 15.16 20.68 14.54
CA MET A 343 16.12 21.64 15.11
C MET A 343 15.49 22.25 16.37
N PRO A 344 16.16 22.25 17.54
CA PRO A 344 15.68 22.96 18.71
C PRO A 344 15.74 24.47 18.46
N GLY A 345 14.58 25.13 18.40
CA GLY A 345 14.44 26.58 18.18
C GLY A 345 13.07 26.92 17.58
N GLN A 346 12.20 27.59 18.33
CA GLN A 346 10.80 27.85 17.98
C GLN A 346 10.57 28.73 16.72
N SER A 347 11.62 29.33 16.13
CA SER A 347 11.48 30.30 15.04
C SER A 347 11.59 29.73 13.61
N MET A 348 11.95 28.46 13.41
CA MET A 348 12.20 27.88 12.07
C MET A 348 11.15 26.84 11.60
N ARG A 349 9.92 26.89 12.13
CA ARG A 349 8.83 25.97 11.77
C ARG A 349 7.88 26.46 10.66
N LYS A 350 8.33 27.37 9.79
CA LYS A 350 7.56 27.81 8.62
C LYS A 350 8.28 27.38 7.34
N ASP A 351 7.52 26.76 6.45
CA ASP A 351 7.89 26.24 5.12
C ASP A 351 8.55 24.86 4.97
N SER A 352 7.89 23.82 5.49
CA SER A 352 8.16 22.44 5.06
C SER A 352 7.79 22.17 3.59
N VAL A 353 6.82 22.91 3.02
CA VAL A 353 6.40 22.72 1.62
C VAL A 353 7.33 23.41 0.62
N LYS A 354 7.81 24.65 0.86
CA LYS A 354 8.86 25.25 0.02
C LYS A 354 10.16 24.47 0.06
N LYS A 355 10.41 23.74 1.15
CA LYS A 355 11.48 22.74 1.14
C LYS A 355 11.16 21.68 0.10
N LYS A 356 9.97 21.07 0.07
CA LYS A 356 9.63 19.97 -0.85
C LYS A 356 9.45 20.38 -2.32
N LEU A 357 8.97 21.58 -2.61
CA LEU A 357 8.59 22.04 -3.94
C LEU A 357 9.13 23.45 -4.21
N ASN A 358 9.59 23.68 -5.44
CA ASN A 358 9.90 25.01 -5.96
C ASN A 358 8.93 25.38 -7.09
N THR A 359 8.69 26.67 -7.30
CA THR A 359 7.92 27.20 -8.44
C THR A 359 8.84 27.58 -9.60
N ILE A 360 8.35 27.41 -10.82
CA ILE A 360 8.88 28.07 -12.01
C ILE A 360 7.99 29.27 -12.28
N ASP A 361 8.37 30.45 -11.78
CA ASP A 361 7.47 31.61 -11.69
C ASP A 361 6.88 32.05 -13.04
N TRP A 362 7.64 31.89 -14.12
CA TRP A 362 7.19 32.17 -15.49
C TRP A 362 5.98 31.32 -15.95
N GLU A 363 5.78 30.16 -15.34
CA GLU A 363 4.63 29.31 -15.62
C GLU A 363 3.34 29.80 -14.97
N PHE A 364 3.43 30.71 -13.99
CA PHE A 364 2.30 31.25 -13.25
C PHE A 364 2.01 32.72 -13.60
N ALA A 365 3.03 33.54 -13.82
CA ALA A 365 2.92 34.99 -13.94
C ALA A 365 1.84 35.44 -14.96
N GLY A 366 0.80 36.13 -14.45
CA GLY A 366 -0.29 36.70 -15.24
C GLY A 366 -1.34 35.71 -15.76
N LYS A 367 -1.19 34.40 -15.48
CA LYS A 367 -2.04 33.33 -16.02
C LYS A 367 -3.12 32.88 -15.03
N THR A 368 -4.24 32.43 -15.55
CA THR A 368 -5.22 31.59 -14.84
C THR A 368 -4.78 30.14 -14.96
N VAL A 369 -4.36 29.53 -13.86
CA VAL A 369 -3.82 28.16 -13.86
C VAL A 369 -4.78 27.20 -13.15
N MET A 370 -4.84 25.96 -13.62
CA MET A 370 -5.49 24.85 -12.92
C MET A 370 -4.42 23.91 -12.38
N ILE A 371 -4.30 23.82 -11.06
CA ILE A 371 -3.39 22.91 -10.39
C ILE A 371 -4.09 21.56 -10.22
N VAL A 372 -3.45 20.47 -10.63
CA VAL A 372 -4.01 19.12 -10.54
C VAL A 372 -3.20 18.30 -9.55
N ASP A 373 -3.87 17.78 -8.52
CA ASP A 373 -3.29 16.90 -7.52
C ASP A 373 -4.05 15.56 -7.48
N ASP A 374 -3.45 14.53 -6.87
CA ASP A 374 -4.10 13.24 -6.75
C ASP A 374 -5.28 13.26 -5.78
N SER A 375 -5.12 13.91 -4.63
CA SER A 375 -6.11 13.92 -3.55
C SER A 375 -5.90 15.10 -2.60
N ILE A 376 -6.93 15.41 -1.81
CA ILE A 376 -6.85 16.43 -0.75
C ILE A 376 -7.30 15.80 0.57
N VAL A 377 -6.37 15.68 1.53
CA VAL A 377 -6.63 15.12 2.87
C VAL A 377 -6.84 16.23 3.90
N ARG A 378 -5.76 16.80 4.45
CA ARG A 378 -5.82 17.89 5.47
C ARG A 378 -5.91 19.30 4.88
N GLY A 379 -5.78 19.46 3.57
CA GLY A 379 -5.79 20.76 2.87
C GLY A 379 -4.56 21.66 3.08
N ASN A 380 -3.76 21.46 4.13
CA ASN A 380 -2.58 22.31 4.42
C ASN A 380 -1.56 22.36 3.27
N THR A 381 -1.28 21.23 2.64
CA THR A 381 -0.36 21.14 1.50
C THR A 381 -0.93 21.89 0.30
N SER A 382 -2.18 21.60 -0.06
CA SER A 382 -2.90 22.23 -1.18
C SER A 382 -2.97 23.75 -1.00
N ARG A 383 -3.29 24.24 0.20
CA ARG A 383 -3.27 25.67 0.54
C ARG A 383 -1.91 26.29 0.27
N ARG A 384 -0.83 25.64 0.70
CA ARG A 384 0.52 26.17 0.50
C ARG A 384 0.95 26.14 -0.97
N ILE A 385 0.54 25.13 -1.72
CA ILE A 385 0.75 25.05 -3.17
C ILE A 385 0.05 26.21 -3.90
N ILE A 386 -1.20 26.51 -3.50
CA ILE A 386 -1.96 27.65 -4.05
C ILE A 386 -1.30 28.98 -3.69
N GLU A 387 -0.88 29.15 -2.43
CA GLU A 387 -0.12 30.34 -2.01
C GLU A 387 1.16 30.52 -2.83
N MET A 388 1.92 29.45 -3.07
CA MET A 388 3.13 29.49 -3.91
C MET A 388 2.81 29.91 -5.35
N ALA A 389 1.73 29.41 -5.95
CA ALA A 389 1.30 29.84 -7.29
C ALA A 389 0.88 31.32 -7.33
N LYS A 390 0.19 31.81 -6.28
CA LYS A 390 -0.17 33.23 -6.14
C LYS A 390 1.07 34.11 -5.92
N GLU A 391 2.01 33.68 -5.08
CA GLU A 391 3.30 34.34 -4.87
C GLU A 391 4.13 34.41 -6.18
N ALA A 392 4.04 33.39 -7.03
CA ALA A 392 4.64 33.35 -8.36
C ALA A 392 3.92 34.21 -9.42
N GLY A 393 2.83 34.90 -9.05
CA GLY A 393 2.13 35.86 -9.90
C GLY A 393 0.94 35.32 -10.68
N ALA A 394 0.37 34.16 -10.32
CA ALA A 394 -0.87 33.67 -10.93
C ALA A 394 -2.03 34.66 -10.74
N LYS A 395 -2.80 34.90 -11.81
CA LYS A 395 -3.99 35.78 -11.81
C LYS A 395 -5.16 35.13 -11.07
N GLN A 396 -5.42 33.86 -11.38
CA GLN A 396 -6.39 33.00 -10.68
C GLN A 396 -5.78 31.61 -10.56
N VAL A 397 -6.06 30.94 -9.43
CA VAL A 397 -5.58 29.60 -9.15
C VAL A 397 -6.77 28.70 -8.91
N PHE A 398 -7.07 27.85 -9.90
CA PHE A 398 -8.03 26.77 -9.77
C PHE A 398 -7.32 25.50 -9.30
N PHE A 399 -8.08 24.58 -8.72
CA PHE A 399 -7.56 23.33 -8.20
C PHE A 399 -8.46 22.17 -8.59
N ALA A 400 -7.86 21.06 -9.02
CA ALA A 400 -8.54 19.81 -9.35
C ALA A 400 -7.94 18.65 -8.54
N SER A 401 -8.81 17.90 -7.88
CA SER A 401 -8.45 16.64 -7.20
C SER A 401 -8.86 15.46 -8.07
N SER A 402 -7.93 14.55 -8.36
CA SER A 402 -8.19 13.32 -9.14
C SER A 402 -8.95 12.25 -8.34
N ALA A 403 -9.14 12.48 -7.05
CA ALA A 403 -9.97 11.68 -6.16
C ALA A 403 -11.15 12.50 -5.61
N PRO A 404 -12.28 11.85 -5.31
CA PRO A 404 -13.38 12.45 -4.55
C PRO A 404 -12.93 13.00 -3.19
N PRO A 405 -13.77 13.82 -2.53
CA PRO A 405 -13.50 14.29 -1.17
C PRO A 405 -13.30 13.11 -0.21
N ILE A 406 -12.16 13.08 0.48
CA ILE A 406 -11.88 12.08 1.51
C ILE A 406 -12.56 12.53 2.80
N ILE A 407 -13.59 11.81 3.20
CA ILE A 407 -14.45 12.16 4.34
C ILE A 407 -14.51 11.07 5.42
N HIS A 408 -13.93 9.89 5.13
CA HIS A 408 -13.88 8.75 6.05
C HIS A 408 -12.44 8.20 6.18
N PRO A 409 -12.07 7.67 7.36
CA PRO A 409 -10.74 7.09 7.57
C PRO A 409 -10.58 5.74 6.86
N ASN A 410 -9.42 5.53 6.24
CA ASN A 410 -9.03 4.18 5.85
C ASN A 410 -8.61 3.35 7.08
N VAL A 411 -9.15 2.13 7.18
CA VAL A 411 -8.85 1.16 8.24
C VAL A 411 -8.28 -0.15 7.69
N TYR A 412 -7.98 -0.19 6.39
CA TYR A 412 -7.41 -1.33 5.69
C TYR A 412 -5.89 -1.21 5.51
N GLY A 413 -5.26 -0.26 6.21
CA GLY A 413 -3.80 -0.12 6.26
C GLY A 413 -3.26 1.06 5.48
N ILE A 414 -4.09 1.96 4.94
CA ILE A 414 -3.62 3.29 4.53
C ILE A 414 -3.65 4.20 5.75
N ASP A 415 -2.53 4.84 6.06
CA ASP A 415 -2.47 5.77 7.19
C ASP A 415 -3.20 7.06 6.84
N MET A 416 -4.31 7.30 7.51
CA MET A 416 -5.14 8.49 7.33
C MET A 416 -5.28 9.20 8.69
N PRO A 417 -5.36 10.54 8.71
CA PRO A 417 -5.57 11.27 9.96
C PRO A 417 -6.97 11.05 10.55
N ALA A 418 -7.26 11.64 11.72
CA ALA A 418 -8.61 11.56 12.32
C ALA A 418 -9.64 12.32 11.46
N ARG A 419 -10.93 11.94 11.53
CA ARG A 419 -11.99 12.52 10.67
C ARG A 419 -12.06 14.04 10.77
N ALA A 420 -11.94 14.58 11.99
CA ALA A 420 -11.92 16.02 12.26
C ALA A 420 -10.76 16.79 11.59
N GLU A 421 -9.70 16.09 11.17
CA GLU A 421 -8.56 16.71 10.48
C GLU A 421 -8.72 16.75 8.96
N TYR A 422 -9.74 16.10 8.38
CA TYR A 422 -10.00 16.21 6.94
C TYR A 422 -10.51 17.61 6.61
N VAL A 423 -10.01 18.18 5.52
CA VAL A 423 -10.52 19.48 5.04
C VAL A 423 -11.96 19.34 4.54
N ALA A 424 -12.34 18.16 4.05
CA ALA A 424 -13.68 17.88 3.56
C ALA A 424 -14.69 17.50 4.65
N HIS A 425 -14.25 17.30 5.90
CA HIS A 425 -15.16 16.94 6.98
C HIS A 425 -16.15 18.08 7.27
N ASP A 426 -17.44 17.79 7.15
CA ASP A 426 -18.57 18.71 7.33
C ASP A 426 -18.44 20.02 6.53
N ARG A 427 -17.83 19.96 5.33
CA ARG A 427 -17.68 21.11 4.43
C ARG A 427 -18.16 20.78 3.02
N SER A 428 -18.84 21.74 2.42
CA SER A 428 -19.12 21.78 0.98
C SER A 428 -17.85 22.06 0.17
N ILE A 429 -17.87 21.72 -1.13
CA ILE A 429 -16.75 22.01 -2.04
C ILE A 429 -16.36 23.50 -2.02
N LYS A 430 -17.34 24.40 -1.91
CA LYS A 430 -17.08 25.84 -1.83
C LYS A 430 -16.34 26.24 -0.56
N GLU A 431 -16.75 25.71 0.59
CA GLU A 431 -16.07 25.95 1.86
C GLU A 431 -14.66 25.36 1.87
N ILE A 432 -14.45 24.22 1.20
CA ILE A 432 -13.11 23.64 1.01
C ILE A 432 -12.25 24.56 0.14
N ALA A 433 -12.79 25.06 -0.99
CA ALA A 433 -12.09 25.98 -1.88
C ALA A 433 -11.63 27.24 -1.13
N GLU A 434 -12.52 27.82 -0.33
CA GLU A 434 -12.21 28.97 0.54
C GLU A 434 -11.13 28.61 1.57
N ALA A 435 -11.23 27.43 2.22
CA ALA A 435 -10.27 26.99 3.23
C ALA A 435 -8.85 26.77 2.68
N ILE A 436 -8.72 26.31 1.43
CA ILE A 436 -7.41 26.16 0.76
C ILE A 436 -7.01 27.41 -0.04
N GLY A 437 -7.89 28.39 -0.18
CA GLY A 437 -7.65 29.63 -0.92
C GLY A 437 -7.69 29.50 -2.45
N ALA A 438 -8.34 28.46 -2.98
CA ALA A 438 -8.54 28.27 -4.42
C ALA A 438 -9.66 29.18 -4.94
N ASP A 439 -9.48 29.74 -6.13
CA ASP A 439 -10.52 30.55 -6.79
C ASP A 439 -11.63 29.68 -7.39
N TRP A 440 -11.34 28.40 -7.66
CA TRP A 440 -12.30 27.36 -8.01
C TRP A 440 -11.71 25.98 -7.66
N LEU A 441 -12.55 25.07 -7.18
CA LEU A 441 -12.16 23.71 -6.81
C LEU A 441 -13.09 22.70 -7.49
N ILE A 442 -12.51 21.70 -8.13
CA ILE A 442 -13.20 20.57 -8.76
C ILE A 442 -12.63 19.24 -8.25
N TYR A 443 -13.46 18.21 -8.18
CA TYR A 443 -13.21 17.10 -7.26
C TYR A 443 -13.33 15.67 -7.76
N GLN A 444 -13.43 15.30 -9.03
CA GLN A 444 -13.71 13.89 -9.44
C GLN A 444 -14.94 13.23 -8.76
N GLU A 445 -15.93 12.81 -9.54
CA GLU A 445 -17.05 12.04 -8.98
C GLU A 445 -16.62 10.60 -8.67
N LEU A 446 -17.21 9.99 -7.63
CA LEU A 446 -16.88 8.63 -7.22
C LEU A 446 -17.18 7.61 -8.32
N ASP A 447 -18.33 7.72 -8.97
CA ASP A 447 -18.71 6.84 -10.08
C ASP A 447 -17.74 6.95 -11.26
N ASP A 448 -17.31 8.18 -11.58
CA ASP A 448 -16.32 8.42 -12.64
C ASP A 448 -14.95 7.85 -12.26
N LEU A 449 -14.56 7.91 -10.98
CA LEU A 449 -13.32 7.29 -10.48
C LEU A 449 -13.37 5.75 -10.60
N VAL A 450 -14.50 5.14 -10.24
CA VAL A 450 -14.71 3.70 -10.36
C VAL A 450 -14.65 3.28 -11.84
N GLU A 451 -15.36 3.99 -12.72
CA GLU A 451 -15.34 3.72 -14.16
C GLU A 451 -13.94 3.91 -14.76
N ALA A 452 -13.21 4.94 -14.31
CA ALA A 452 -11.83 5.15 -14.69
C ALA A 452 -10.92 3.97 -14.28
N CYS A 453 -11.21 3.25 -13.20
CA CYS A 453 -10.46 2.03 -12.86
C CYS A 453 -10.92 0.81 -13.69
N LEU A 454 -12.22 0.63 -13.92
CA LEU A 454 -12.77 -0.51 -14.69
C LEU A 454 -12.40 -0.50 -16.18
N GLY A 455 -12.13 0.67 -16.75
CA GLY A 455 -11.56 0.79 -18.09
C GLY A 455 -12.52 0.49 -19.25
N GLY A 456 -13.83 0.65 -19.06
CA GLY A 456 -14.83 0.52 -20.12
C GLY A 456 -15.07 -0.91 -20.63
N GLY A 457 -14.53 -1.93 -19.94
CA GLY A 457 -14.86 -3.34 -20.19
C GLY A 457 -16.29 -3.64 -19.73
N LYS A 458 -17.07 -4.36 -20.57
CA LYS A 458 -18.48 -4.68 -20.30
C LYS A 458 -18.70 -5.62 -19.11
N ASP A 459 -17.65 -6.31 -18.67
CA ASP A 459 -17.71 -7.18 -17.50
C ASP A 459 -17.26 -6.40 -16.27
N LYS A 460 -18.22 -6.07 -15.39
CA LYS A 460 -17.95 -5.46 -14.08
C LYS A 460 -17.17 -6.46 -13.22
N LEU A 461 -15.85 -6.46 -13.40
CA LEU A 461 -14.96 -7.38 -12.71
C LEU A 461 -14.93 -7.10 -11.20
N ALA A 462 -14.94 -5.83 -10.76
CA ALA A 462 -14.68 -5.45 -9.36
C ALA A 462 -15.69 -4.45 -8.78
N ASN A 463 -15.99 -4.56 -7.47
CA ASN A 463 -16.66 -3.54 -6.66
C ASN A 463 -15.63 -2.93 -5.71
N PHE A 464 -14.91 -1.88 -6.09
CA PHE A 464 -13.79 -1.36 -5.29
C PHE A 464 -14.13 -1.06 -3.82
N ASP A 465 -13.13 -1.20 -2.93
CA ASP A 465 -13.15 -0.56 -1.62
C ASP A 465 -13.02 0.97 -1.80
N CYS A 466 -14.15 1.66 -1.60
CA CYS A 466 -14.31 3.11 -1.68
C CYS A 466 -14.56 3.75 -0.31
N SER A 467 -14.32 2.99 0.78
CA SER A 467 -14.68 3.37 2.16
C SER A 467 -14.23 4.77 2.57
N CYS A 468 -13.11 5.28 2.04
CA CYS A 468 -12.58 6.61 2.34
C CYS A 468 -13.48 7.75 1.82
N PHE A 469 -14.32 7.45 0.82
CA PHE A 469 -15.18 8.39 0.11
C PHE A 469 -16.65 8.21 0.49
N ASP A 470 -17.14 6.98 0.62
CA ASP A 470 -18.57 6.68 0.84
C ASP A 470 -18.90 6.16 2.25
N GLY A 471 -17.88 5.81 3.04
CA GLY A 471 -18.04 5.27 4.39
C GLY A 471 -18.57 3.83 4.42
N ILE A 472 -18.61 3.15 3.27
CA ILE A 472 -19.06 1.76 3.15
C ILE A 472 -17.84 0.86 3.30
N TYR A 473 -17.69 0.30 4.50
CA TYR A 473 -16.61 -0.63 4.80
C TYR A 473 -17.03 -2.06 4.48
N VAL A 474 -16.31 -2.69 3.55
CA VAL A 474 -16.66 -4.02 3.02
C VAL A 474 -16.43 -5.20 3.98
N THR A 475 -15.61 -5.04 5.02
CA THR A 475 -15.28 -6.12 5.97
C THR A 475 -16.01 -5.94 7.31
N GLY A 476 -16.12 -7.02 8.08
CA GLY A 476 -16.66 -7.00 9.44
C GLY A 476 -15.86 -6.15 10.44
N GLY A 477 -16.49 -5.88 11.59
CA GLY A 477 -15.85 -5.28 12.76
C GLY A 477 -15.73 -3.75 12.76
N ILE A 478 -16.25 -3.06 11.75
CA ILE A 478 -16.13 -1.60 11.62
C ILE A 478 -17.43 -0.93 12.09
N THR A 479 -17.42 -0.52 13.35
CA THR A 479 -18.49 0.27 13.99
C THR A 479 -18.00 1.70 14.28
N GLU A 480 -18.91 2.60 14.63
CA GLU A 480 -18.52 3.97 15.03
C GLU A 480 -17.65 3.96 16.30
N GLU A 481 -17.85 2.99 17.22
CA GLU A 481 -16.97 2.78 18.37
C GLU A 481 -15.57 2.37 17.95
N TYR A 482 -15.45 1.47 16.96
CA TYR A 482 -14.15 1.08 16.39
C TYR A 482 -13.43 2.30 15.78
N LEU A 483 -14.12 3.06 14.94
CA LEU A 483 -13.56 4.26 14.30
C LEU A 483 -13.12 5.29 15.34
N SER A 484 -13.95 5.55 16.35
CA SER A 484 -13.63 6.44 17.47
C SER A 484 -12.38 5.98 18.24
N ARG A 485 -12.20 4.67 18.42
CA ARG A 485 -11.01 4.10 19.07
C ARG A 485 -9.75 4.32 18.23
N VAL A 486 -9.83 4.06 16.92
CA VAL A 486 -8.72 4.28 15.98
C VAL A 486 -8.28 5.75 16.00
N GLU A 487 -9.23 6.68 16.00
CA GLU A 487 -8.94 8.12 16.08
C GLU A 487 -8.22 8.52 17.38
N ARG A 488 -8.64 7.95 18.53
CA ARG A 488 -7.98 8.21 19.82
C ARG A 488 -6.53 7.73 19.80
N VAL A 489 -6.28 6.51 19.32
CA VAL A 489 -4.92 5.95 19.22
C VAL A 489 -4.02 6.83 18.33
N ARG A 490 -4.55 7.32 17.20
CA ARG A 490 -3.83 8.23 16.30
C ARG A 490 -3.53 9.58 16.95
N ASN A 491 -4.48 10.15 17.69
CA ASN A 491 -4.29 11.41 18.41
C ASN A 491 -3.20 11.32 19.49
N ASP A 492 -3.11 10.19 20.19
CA ASP A 492 -2.10 9.99 21.23
C ASP A 492 -0.71 9.76 20.61
N ALA A 493 -0.63 9.02 19.49
CA ALA A 493 0.59 8.88 18.70
C ALA A 493 1.07 10.21 18.11
N ALA A 494 0.17 11.16 17.80
CA ALA A 494 0.53 12.49 17.31
C ALA A 494 1.02 13.46 18.42
N LYS A 495 0.74 13.16 19.69
CA LYS A 495 1.14 13.96 20.86
C LYS A 495 2.50 13.56 21.45
N THR A 496 2.95 12.34 21.14
CA THR A 496 4.22 11.76 21.57
C THR A 496 5.26 11.91 20.47
#